data_AF-A0AAD6GVB0-F1
#
_entry.id   AF-A0AAD6GVB0-F1
#
_cell.length_a   1.000
_cell.length_b   1.000
_cell.length_c   1.000
_cell.angle_alpha   90.00
_cell.angle_beta   90.00
_cell.angle_gamma   90.00
#
_symmetry.space_group_name_H-M   'P 1'
#
loop_
_entity.id
_entity.type
_entity.pdbx_description
1 polymer ?
#
loop_
_entity_poly.entity_id
_entity_poly.type
_entity_poly.pdbx_seq_one_letter_code
_entity_poly.pdbx_strand_id
1 'polypeptide(L)'
;MDCYLNPLEGAGSNAIIVLDGVVEASEDRREFLRLASDFVRHPIKSRIKAVLLGALEIYDDLVEALDTPISVIYVNANKNIEDITIYVRKAIRKFRSISRVPKPQRLLIEKL
;
A
#
# COMPACT_ATOMS: atom_id res chain seq x y z
N MET A 1 42.26 -17.15 14.39
CA MET A 1 41.90 -15.87 13.74
C MET A 1 40.78 -16.20 12.77
N ASP A 2 39.58 -16.26 13.31
CA ASP A 2 38.40 -16.69 12.58
C ASP A 2 37.94 -15.56 11.65
N CYS A 3 38.05 -15.81 10.35
CA CYS A 3 37.48 -14.97 9.32
C CYS A 3 35.96 -15.08 9.41
N TYR A 4 35.32 -14.06 9.97
CA TYR A 4 33.86 -13.91 9.91
C TYR A 4 33.44 -13.86 8.44
N LEU A 5 32.88 -14.97 7.96
CA LEU A 5 32.07 -15.04 6.77
C LEU A 5 30.89 -14.08 6.97
N ASN A 6 30.91 -12.92 6.29
CA ASN A 6 29.75 -12.05 6.20
C ASN A 6 28.61 -12.83 5.54
N PRO A 7 27.49 -13.14 6.22
CA PRO A 7 26.43 -13.98 5.64
C PRO A 7 25.56 -13.26 4.59
N LEU A 8 25.99 -12.11 4.06
CA LEU A 8 25.12 -11.21 3.28
C LEU A 8 25.53 -11.03 1.82
N GLU A 9 26.47 -11.83 1.30
CA GLU A 9 26.72 -11.87 -0.15
C GLU A 9 25.61 -12.57 -0.96
N GLY A 10 24.56 -13.08 -0.31
CA GLY A 10 23.42 -13.75 -0.97
C GLY A 10 22.06 -13.07 -0.80
N ALA A 11 21.93 -12.02 0.02
CA ALA A 11 20.63 -11.39 0.26
C ALA A 11 20.41 -10.20 -0.69
N GLY A 12 19.73 -10.47 -1.80
CA GLY A 12 19.13 -9.43 -2.62
C GLY A 12 18.07 -8.66 -1.82
N SER A 13 18.47 -7.63 -1.08
CA SER A 13 17.57 -6.84 -0.23
C SER A 13 16.54 -6.07 -1.05
N ASN A 14 15.34 -6.64 -1.21
CA ASN A 14 14.21 -5.97 -1.83
C ASN A 14 13.49 -5.11 -0.79
N ALA A 15 13.32 -3.81 -1.08
CA ALA A 15 12.56 -2.88 -0.26
C ALA A 15 11.27 -2.50 -1.00
N ILE A 16 10.17 -2.46 -0.27
CA ILE A 16 8.90 -1.93 -0.77
C ILE A 16 8.58 -0.68 0.03
N ILE A 17 8.42 0.44 -0.64
CA ILE A 17 8.01 1.72 -0.06
C ILE A 17 6.54 1.91 -0.38
N VAL A 18 5.70 2.06 0.64
CA VAL A 18 4.27 2.36 0.50
C VAL A 18 4.04 3.79 0.92
N LEU A 19 3.44 4.59 0.04
CA LEU A 19 3.19 6.01 0.24
C LEU A 19 1.67 6.20 0.20
N ASP A 20 1.09 6.53 1.34
CA ASP A 20 -0.35 6.70 1.53
C ASP A 20 -0.72 8.19 1.56
N GLY A 21 -1.84 8.55 0.94
CA GLY A 21 -2.33 9.93 0.89
C GLY A 21 -1.52 10.86 -0.02
N VAL A 22 -1.00 10.38 -1.16
CA VAL A 22 -0.21 11.19 -2.12
C VAL A 22 -0.92 12.48 -2.56
N VAL A 23 -2.26 12.49 -2.53
CA VAL A 23 -3.10 13.65 -2.88
C VAL A 23 -3.04 14.77 -1.82
N GLU A 24 -2.73 14.43 -0.57
CA GLU A 24 -2.81 15.35 0.58
C GLU A 24 -1.55 16.24 0.73
N ALA A 25 -0.43 15.85 0.10
CA ALA A 25 0.83 16.57 0.14
C ALA A 25 0.89 17.66 -0.95
N SER A 26 0.13 18.76 -0.81
CA SER A 26 -0.01 19.78 -1.86
C SER A 26 1.24 20.65 -2.07
N GLU A 27 2.00 20.96 -1.02
CA GLU A 27 3.19 21.83 -1.10
C GLU A 27 4.43 21.06 -1.61
N ASP A 28 4.56 19.78 -1.24
CA ASP A 28 5.72 18.93 -1.56
C ASP A 28 5.49 17.99 -2.78
N ARG A 29 4.31 18.07 -3.42
CA ARG A 29 3.92 17.14 -4.50
C ARG A 29 4.92 17.09 -5.63
N ARG A 30 5.46 18.23 -6.05
CA ARG A 30 6.38 18.32 -7.18
C ARG A 30 7.73 17.67 -6.87
N GLU A 31 8.25 17.86 -5.66
CA GLU A 31 9.51 17.25 -5.24
C GLU A 31 9.34 15.75 -5.05
N PHE A 32 8.19 15.32 -4.52
CA PHE A 32 7.80 13.92 -4.44
C PHE A 32 7.75 13.26 -5.83
N LEU A 33 7.07 13.88 -6.80
CA LEU A 33 6.96 13.37 -8.16
C LEU A 33 8.32 13.31 -8.86
N ARG A 34 9.20 14.29 -8.59
CA ARG A 34 10.58 14.27 -9.08
C ARG A 34 11.37 13.10 -8.52
N LEU A 35 11.31 12.86 -7.20
CA LEU A 35 11.93 11.69 -6.58
C LEU A 35 11.34 10.37 -7.12
N ALA A 36 10.02 10.32 -7.33
CA ALA A 36 9.35 9.18 -7.95
C ALA A 36 9.88 8.90 -9.36
N SER A 37 10.12 9.96 -10.14
CA SER A 37 10.68 9.87 -11.49
C SER A 37 12.09 9.29 -11.50
N ASP A 38 12.89 9.57 -10.47
CA ASP A 38 14.25 9.02 -10.35
C ASP A 38 14.24 7.50 -10.16
N PHE A 39 13.28 6.94 -9.40
CA PHE A 39 13.13 5.49 -9.26
C PHE A 39 12.76 4.78 -10.58
N VAL A 40 12.01 5.47 -11.44
CA VAL A 40 11.55 4.94 -12.73
C VAL A 40 12.65 5.07 -13.80
N ARG A 41 13.29 6.23 -13.89
CA ARG A 41 14.26 6.58 -14.94
C ARG A 41 15.64 6.00 -14.69
N HIS A 42 16.02 5.85 -13.42
CA HIS A 42 17.28 5.24 -13.01
C HIS A 42 16.96 3.95 -12.26
N PRO A 43 16.67 2.85 -12.97
CA PRO A 43 16.52 1.55 -12.34
C PRO A 43 17.90 1.09 -11.86
N ILE A 44 18.36 1.62 -10.72
CA ILE A 44 19.59 1.21 -10.04
C ILE A 44 19.39 -0.23 -9.61
N LYS A 45 19.58 -1.22 -10.49
CA LYS A 45 19.31 -2.65 -10.22
C LYS A 45 18.08 -2.81 -9.30
N SER A 46 16.98 -2.11 -9.60
CA SER A 46 16.09 -1.52 -8.58
C SER A 46 15.44 -2.57 -7.71
N ARG A 47 16.08 -2.83 -6.56
CA ARG A 47 15.50 -3.63 -5.49
C ARG A 47 14.41 -2.86 -4.73
N ILE A 48 14.17 -1.60 -5.10
CA ILE A 48 13.16 -0.73 -4.50
C ILE A 48 11.92 -0.73 -5.40
N LYS A 49 10.78 -1.13 -4.84
CA LYS A 49 9.46 -1.00 -5.45
C LYS A 49 8.68 0.06 -4.67
N ALA A 50 8.01 0.96 -5.38
CA ALA A 50 7.11 1.93 -4.77
C ALA A 50 5.65 1.54 -5.04
N VAL A 51 4.80 1.70 -4.03
CA VAL A 51 3.34 1.60 -4.14
C VAL A 51 2.77 2.93 -3.68
N LEU A 52 1.97 3.53 -4.55
CA LEU A 52 1.29 4.80 -4.29
C LEU A 52 -0.19 4.50 -4.00
N LEU A 53 -0.68 4.99 -2.86
CA LEU A 53 -2.10 4.96 -2.52
C LEU A 53 -2.62 6.40 -2.57
N GLY A 54 -3.67 6.61 -3.34
CA GLY A 54 -4.24 7.92 -3.57
C GLY A 54 -5.56 7.83 -4.30
N ALA A 55 -6.20 9.00 -4.42
CA ALA A 55 -7.42 9.15 -5.18
C ALA A 55 -7.11 9.08 -6.69
N LEU A 56 -8.10 8.79 -7.52
CA LEU A 56 -7.87 8.51 -8.94
C LEU A 56 -7.47 9.77 -9.73
N GLU A 57 -7.81 10.95 -9.22
CA GLU A 57 -7.62 12.25 -9.86
C GLU A 57 -6.14 12.58 -10.11
N ILE A 58 -5.21 11.95 -9.38
CA ILE A 58 -3.76 12.16 -9.57
C ILE A 58 -3.12 11.25 -10.62
N TYR A 59 -3.88 10.34 -11.25
CA TYR A 59 -3.32 9.39 -12.19
C TYR A 59 -2.68 10.08 -13.41
N ASP A 60 -3.39 11.04 -14.00
CA ASP A 60 -2.90 11.75 -15.19
C ASP A 60 -1.66 12.59 -14.84
N ASP A 61 -1.68 13.30 -13.71
CA ASP A 61 -0.52 14.03 -13.14
C ASP A 61 0.69 13.10 -12.96
N LEU A 62 0.48 11.88 -12.49
CA LEU A 62 1.54 10.88 -12.28
C LEU A 62 2.10 10.36 -13.60
N VAL A 63 1.24 10.06 -14.58
CA VAL A 63 1.67 9.60 -15.90
C VAL A 63 2.46 10.69 -16.62
N GLU A 64 2.02 11.95 -16.53
CA GLU A 64 2.72 13.10 -17.10
C GLU A 64 4.08 13.30 -16.42
N ALA A 65 4.14 13.30 -15.09
CA ALA A 65 5.38 13.53 -14.36
C ALA A 65 6.41 12.40 -14.56
N LEU A 66 5.95 11.16 -14.69
CA LEU A 66 6.80 9.99 -14.87
C LEU A 66 7.14 9.71 -16.34
N ASP A 67 6.42 10.35 -17.28
CA ASP A 67 6.52 10.14 -18.73
C ASP A 67 6.38 8.65 -19.12
N THR A 68 5.55 7.92 -18.37
CA THR A 68 5.28 6.50 -18.62
C THR A 68 3.93 6.10 -18.03
N PRO A 69 3.19 5.18 -18.67
CA PRO A 69 2.04 4.56 -18.02
C PRO A 69 2.49 3.81 -16.75
N ILE A 70 1.69 3.94 -15.69
CA ILE A 70 1.90 3.25 -14.42
C ILE A 70 0.88 2.13 -14.25
N SER A 71 1.29 1.03 -13.61
CA SER A 71 0.37 -0.06 -13.25
C SER A 71 -0.53 0.37 -12.10
N VAL A 72 -1.85 0.34 -12.30
CA VAL A 72 -2.83 0.78 -11.30
C VAL A 72 -3.79 -0.34 -10.94
N ILE A 73 -4.04 -0.48 -9.64
CA ILE A 73 -5.11 -1.32 -9.10
C ILE A 73 -6.26 -0.39 -8.72
N TYR A 74 -7.36 -0.47 -9.46
CA TYR A 74 -8.57 0.30 -9.17
C TYR A 74 -9.32 -0.35 -8.02
N VAL A 75 -9.25 0.27 -6.84
CA VAL A 75 -10.09 -0.11 -5.70
C VAL A 75 -11.40 0.66 -5.80
N ASN A 76 -12.50 -0.05 -6.06
CA ASN A 76 -13.84 0.52 -6.12
C ASN A 76 -14.77 -0.34 -5.28
N ALA A 77 -15.71 0.26 -4.55
CA ALA A 77 -16.78 -0.45 -3.87
C ALA A 77 -17.44 -1.49 -4.80
N ASN A 78 -17.80 -1.14 -6.03
CA ASN A 78 -18.47 -2.08 -6.94
C ASN A 78 -17.61 -3.31 -7.33
N LYS A 79 -16.27 -3.23 -7.23
CA LYS A 79 -15.35 -4.32 -7.58
C LYS A 79 -14.82 -5.07 -6.36
N ASN A 80 -14.67 -4.39 -5.23
CA ASN A 80 -13.95 -4.89 -4.05
C ASN A 80 -14.83 -4.93 -2.80
N ILE A 81 -16.13 -4.62 -2.90
CA ILE A 81 -17.04 -4.61 -1.73
C ILE A 81 -17.06 -5.95 -1.04
N GLU A 82 -16.99 -7.08 -1.77
CA GLU A 82 -17.00 -8.40 -1.15
C GLU A 82 -15.76 -8.63 -0.29
N ASP A 83 -14.56 -8.34 -0.82
CA ASP A 83 -13.30 -8.44 -0.08
C ASP A 83 -13.24 -7.51 1.13
N ILE A 84 -13.68 -6.25 0.97
CA ILE A 84 -13.77 -5.27 2.05
C ILE A 84 -14.76 -5.75 3.11
N THR A 85 -15.93 -6.25 2.71
CA THR A 85 -16.94 -6.78 3.63
C THR A 85 -16.42 -7.98 4.40
N ILE A 86 -15.73 -8.90 3.73
CA ILE A 86 -15.09 -10.06 4.36
C ILE A 86 -14.02 -9.61 5.36
N TYR A 87 -13.18 -8.64 4.98
CA TYR A 87 -12.15 -8.08 5.86
C TYR A 87 -12.77 -7.42 7.11
N VAL A 88 -13.76 -6.55 6.93
CA VAL A 88 -14.46 -5.86 8.01
C VAL A 88 -15.13 -6.88 8.95
N ARG A 89 -15.84 -7.88 8.41
CA ARG A 89 -16.45 -8.95 9.23
C ARG A 89 -15.41 -9.74 10.01
N LYS A 90 -14.27 -10.09 9.40
CA LYS A 90 -13.15 -10.77 10.10
C LYS A 90 -12.55 -9.88 11.19
N ALA A 91 -12.36 -8.59 10.93
CA ALA A 91 -11.83 -7.64 11.90
C ALA A 91 -12.78 -7.47 13.09
N ILE A 92 -14.08 -7.27 12.85
CA ILE A 92 -15.14 -7.21 13.87
C ILE A 92 -15.10 -8.48 14.74
N ARG A 93 -15.08 -9.67 14.14
CA ARG A 93 -15.01 -10.94 14.90
C ARG A 93 -13.75 -11.08 15.75
N LYS A 94 -12.63 -10.50 15.33
CA LYS A 94 -11.34 -10.53 16.04
C LYS A 94 -11.26 -9.50 17.17
N PHE A 95 -12.16 -8.52 17.22
CA PHE A 95 -12.13 -7.46 18.23
C PHE A 95 -12.47 -8.00 19.62
N ARG A 96 -11.54 -7.81 20.57
CA ARG A 96 -11.65 -8.26 21.97
C ARG A 96 -12.83 -7.64 22.73
N SER A 97 -13.34 -6.49 22.27
CA SER A 97 -14.54 -5.87 22.81
C SER A 97 -15.80 -6.67 22.48
N ILE A 98 -15.87 -7.27 21.29
CA ILE A 98 -17.01 -8.06 20.83
C ILE A 98 -17.10 -9.39 21.57
N SER A 99 -15.98 -9.97 22.01
CA SER A 99 -15.99 -11.18 22.86
C SER A 99 -16.62 -10.93 24.25
N ARG A 100 -16.75 -9.67 24.68
CA ARG A 100 -17.43 -9.28 25.93
C ARG A 100 -18.92 -8.97 25.73
N VAL A 101 -19.38 -8.78 24.50
CA VAL A 101 -20.79 -8.54 24.18
C VAL A 101 -21.58 -9.85 24.33
N PRO A 102 -22.75 -9.85 24.99
CA PRO A 102 -23.64 -11.01 25.08
C PRO A 102 -23.95 -11.64 23.71
N LYS A 103 -24.00 -12.98 23.65
CA LYS A 103 -24.20 -13.76 22.40
C LYS A 103 -25.34 -13.23 21.50
N PRO A 104 -26.54 -12.86 21.99
CA PRO A 104 -27.63 -12.40 21.13
C PRO A 104 -27.29 -11.10 20.40
N GLN A 105 -26.62 -10.16 21.08
CA GLN A 105 -26.21 -8.88 20.53
C GLN A 105 -25.02 -9.03 19.58
N ARG A 106 -24.09 -9.95 19.88
CA ARG A 106 -22.99 -10.29 18.99
C ARG A 106 -23.48 -10.84 17.64
N LEU A 107 -24.48 -11.72 17.65
CA LEU A 107 -25.08 -12.28 16.44
C LEU A 107 -25.78 -11.22 15.56
N LEU A 108 -26.26 -10.11 16.15
CA LEU A 108 -26.79 -8.98 15.39
C LEU A 108 -25.67 -8.18 14.72
N ILE A 109 -24.56 -7.95 15.43
CA ILE A 109 -23.39 -7.22 14.92
C ILE A 109 -22.69 -8.00 13.79
N GLU A 110 -22.61 -9.33 13.89
CA GLU A 110 -21.95 -10.18 12.90
C GLU A 110 -22.78 -10.46 11.64
N LYS A 111 -24.06 -10.06 11.62
CA LYS A 111 -24.97 -10.18 10.47
C LYS A 111 -24.90 -8.99 9.50
N LEU A 112 -24.27 -7.89 9.90
CA LEU A 112 -23.91 -6.76 9.04
C LEU A 112 -22.80 -7.20 8.08
#